data_AF-A0A9D0ZPF2-F1
#
_entry.id   AF-A0A9D0ZPF2-F1
#
_cell.length_a   1.000
_cell.length_b   1.000
_cell.length_c   1.000
_cell.angle_alpha   90.00
_cell.angle_beta   90.00
_cell.angle_gamma   90.00
#
_symmetry.space_group_name_H-M   'P 1'
#
loop_
_entity.id
_entity.type
_entity.pdbx_description
1 polymer ?
#
loop_
_entity_poly.entity_id
_entity_poly.type
_entity_poly.pdbx_seq_one_letter_code
_entity_poly.pdbx_strand_id
1 'polypeptide(L)'
;MVIVGENMKRGFTLAELLGVIAILGIIAMITVPVIDKSLNQGKSNLSETQEQQLIKGLKDYYTENVREMPKNIGDKKCLKISDLQNNGYLPLDIKNPSTGDNYSSVAEVCATKTRDNNFEYEVDLHE
;
A
#
# COMPACT_ATOMS: atom_id res chain seq x y z
N MET A 1 2.75 58.82 47.27
CA MET A 1 1.63 57.86 47.24
C MET A 1 1.53 57.33 45.82
N VAL A 2 1.94 56.09 45.59
CA VAL A 2 1.88 55.43 44.28
C VAL A 2 0.84 54.32 44.40
N ILE A 3 -0.24 54.41 43.62
CA ILE A 3 -1.24 53.36 43.52
C ILE A 3 -0.84 52.48 42.35
N VAL A 4 -0.40 51.25 42.64
CA VAL A 4 -0.13 50.22 41.63
C VAL A 4 -1.45 49.51 41.34
N GLY A 5 -1.98 49.65 40.12
CA GLY A 5 -3.17 48.95 39.69
C GLY A 5 -2.86 47.46 39.42
N GLU A 6 -3.58 46.57 40.09
CA GLU A 6 -3.53 45.13 39.83
C GLU A 6 -4.19 44.79 38.49
N ASN A 7 -3.42 44.20 37.58
CA ASN A 7 -3.92 43.60 36.35
C ASN A 7 -4.56 42.24 36.66
N MET A 8 -5.87 42.20 36.87
CA MET A 8 -6.61 40.94 37.03
C MET A 8 -6.57 40.13 35.72
N LYS A 9 -5.77 39.07 35.67
CA LYS A 9 -5.79 38.09 34.58
C LYS A 9 -7.01 37.19 34.75
N ARG A 10 -7.98 37.29 33.85
CA ARG A 10 -9.13 36.39 33.79
C ARG A 10 -8.66 35.04 33.22
N GLY A 11 -8.55 34.04 34.09
CA GLY A 11 -8.29 32.65 33.67
C GLY A 11 -9.56 31.96 33.22
N PHE A 12 -9.42 30.93 32.36
CA PHE A 12 -10.52 30.07 31.96
C PHE A 12 -11.19 29.37 33.16
N THR A 13 -12.50 29.17 33.07
CA THR A 13 -13.26 28.44 34.09
C THR A 13 -13.22 26.93 33.84
N LEU A 14 -13.38 26.12 34.89
CA LEU A 14 -13.48 24.66 34.77
C LEU A 14 -14.64 24.22 33.88
N ALA A 15 -15.76 24.94 33.91
CA ALA A 15 -16.93 24.65 33.10
C ALA A 15 -16.66 24.83 31.60
N GLU A 16 -15.89 25.85 31.22
CA GLU A 16 -15.47 26.04 29.82
C GLU A 16 -14.54 24.92 29.36
N LEU A 17 -13.58 24.52 30.21
CA LEU A 17 -12.68 23.40 29.90
C LEU A 17 -13.45 22.08 29.73
N LEU A 18 -14.43 21.82 30.61
CA LEU A 18 -15.33 20.67 30.54
C LEU A 18 -16.15 20.65 29.25
N GLY A 19 -16.65 21.80 28.81
CA GLY A 19 -17.37 21.92 27.55
C GLY A 19 -16.50 21.57 26.34
N VAL A 20 -15.24 22.03 26.31
CA VAL A 20 -14.30 21.74 25.22
C VAL A 20 -13.96 20.25 25.15
N ILE A 21 -13.62 19.61 26.27
CA ILE A 21 -13.28 18.18 26.28
C ILE A 21 -14.49 17.30 25.93
N ALA A 22 -15.70 17.70 26.30
CA ALA A 22 -16.92 16.98 25.94
C ALA A 22 -17.13 17.00 24.41
N ILE A 23 -16.97 18.16 23.78
CA ILE A 23 -17.07 18.29 22.31
C ILE A 23 -15.97 17.48 21.62
N LEU A 24 -14.71 17.58 22.08
CA LEU A 24 -13.59 16.80 21.53
C LEU A 24 -13.81 15.28 21.66
N GLY A 25 -14.39 14.82 22.78
CA GLY A 25 -14.71 13.40 22.99
C GLY A 25 -15.75 12.86 22.00
N ILE A 26 -16.79 13.65 21.69
CA ILE A 26 -17.81 13.27 20.70
C ILE A 26 -17.18 13.19 19.30
N ILE A 27 -16.37 14.18 18.93
CA ILE A 27 -15.67 14.19 17.64
C ILE A 27 -14.73 12.98 17.52
N ALA A 28 -13.97 12.66 18.57
CA ALA A 28 -13.04 11.54 18.59
C ALA A 28 -13.76 10.20 18.38
N MET A 29 -14.92 9.97 19.01
CA MET A 29 -15.70 8.73 18.84
C MET A 29 -16.12 8.47 17.39
N ILE A 30 -16.47 9.52 16.64
CA ILE A 30 -16.84 9.40 15.22
C ILE A 30 -15.60 9.25 14.34
N THR A 31 -14.52 9.95 14.68
CA THR A 31 -13.33 10.07 13.83
C THR A 31 -12.51 8.77 13.80
N VAL A 32 -12.38 8.06 14.93
CA VAL A 32 -11.60 6.82 15.01
C VAL A 32 -12.02 5.76 13.98
N PRO A 33 -13.29 5.30 13.92
CA PRO A 33 -13.68 4.25 12.97
C PRO A 33 -13.61 4.70 11.51
N VAL A 34 -13.74 6.01 11.23
CA VAL A 34 -13.62 6.57 9.87
C VAL A 34 -12.16 6.51 9.39
N ILE A 35 -11.22 6.87 10.26
CA ILE A 35 -9.79 6.76 9.97
C ILE A 35 -9.39 5.30 9.76
N ASP A 36 -9.82 4.39 10.64
CA ASP A 36 -9.48 2.96 10.50
C ASP A 36 -9.97 2.37 9.18
N LYS A 37 -11.20 2.69 8.77
CA LYS A 37 -11.74 2.27 7.47
C LYS A 37 -10.96 2.86 6.30
N SER A 38 -10.65 4.15 6.36
CA SER A 38 -9.90 4.84 5.30
C SER A 38 -8.47 4.29 5.17
N LEU A 39 -7.81 4.01 6.29
CA LEU A 39 -6.48 3.39 6.33
C LEU A 39 -6.50 1.97 5.77
N ASN A 40 -7.46 1.13 6.18
CA ASN A 40 -7.58 -0.23 5.67
C ASN A 40 -7.89 -0.26 4.18
N GLN A 41 -8.77 0.62 3.71
CA GLN A 41 -9.06 0.75 2.28
C GLN A 41 -7.84 1.24 1.50
N GLY A 42 -7.09 2.21 2.04
CA GLY A 42 -5.81 2.64 1.47
C GLY A 42 -4.80 1.51 1.35
N LYS A 43 -4.64 0.70 2.40
CA LYS A 43 -3.77 -0.49 2.40
C LYS A 43 -4.21 -1.51 1.35
N SER A 44 -5.50 -1.84 1.27
CA SER A 44 -6.03 -2.78 0.28
C SER A 44 -5.77 -2.30 -1.15
N ASN A 45 -6.06 -1.03 -1.44
CA ASN A 45 -5.86 -0.45 -2.77
C ASN A 45 -4.38 -0.41 -3.16
N LEU A 46 -3.49 -0.14 -2.20
CA LEU A 46 -2.04 -0.21 -2.41
C LEU A 46 -1.61 -1.63 -2.76
N SER A 47 -2.15 -2.64 -2.06
CA SER A 47 -1.83 -4.03 -2.34
C SER A 47 -2.20 -4.43 -3.76
N GLU A 48 -3.44 -4.15 -4.15
CA GLU A 48 -3.91 -4.45 -5.51
C GLU A 48 -3.09 -3.70 -6.57
N THR A 49 -2.79 -2.42 -6.33
CA THR A 49 -2.02 -1.61 -7.29
C THR A 49 -0.60 -2.16 -7.47
N GLN A 50 0.05 -2.58 -6.39
CA GLN A 50 1.42 -3.13 -6.45
C GLN A 50 1.45 -4.49 -7.13
N GLU A 51 0.48 -5.36 -6.87
CA GLU A 51 0.34 -6.63 -7.57
C GLU A 51 0.10 -6.42 -9.07
N GLN A 52 -0.78 -5.49 -9.44
CA GLN A 52 -1.02 -5.14 -10.85
C GLN A 52 0.24 -4.57 -11.53
N GLN A 53 1.07 -3.80 -10.81
CA GLN A 53 2.36 -3.32 -11.34
C GLN A 53 3.33 -4.47 -11.62
N LEU A 54 3.43 -5.44 -10.71
CA LEU A 54 4.26 -6.65 -10.89
C LEU A 54 3.81 -7.45 -12.12
N ILE A 55 2.51 -7.73 -12.21
CA ILE A 55 1.91 -8.44 -13.34
C ILE A 55 2.15 -7.69 -14.65
N LYS A 56 1.99 -6.36 -14.64
CA LYS A 56 2.24 -5.52 -15.81
C LYS A 56 3.71 -5.58 -16.24
N GLY A 57 4.66 -5.47 -15.32
CA GLY A 57 6.09 -5.58 -15.64
C GLY A 57 6.44 -6.94 -16.25
N LEU A 58 5.88 -8.03 -15.72
CA LEU A 58 6.05 -9.36 -16.31
C LEU A 58 5.41 -9.47 -17.70
N LYS A 59 4.22 -8.87 -17.90
CA LYS A 59 3.55 -8.83 -19.20
C LYS A 59 4.35 -8.04 -20.22
N ASP A 60 4.93 -6.91 -19.82
CA ASP A 60 5.79 -6.08 -20.67
C ASP A 60 7.05 -6.87 -21.07
N TYR A 61 7.68 -7.58 -20.12
CA TYR A 61 8.79 -8.50 -20.41
C TYR A 61 8.42 -9.55 -21.47
N TYR A 62 7.28 -10.24 -21.32
CA TYR A 62 6.85 -11.26 -22.27
C TYR A 62 6.37 -10.71 -23.61
N THR A 63 5.94 -9.44 -23.66
CA THR A 63 5.59 -8.77 -24.92
C THR A 63 6.83 -8.60 -25.80
N GLU A 64 7.99 -8.34 -25.19
CA GLU A 64 9.28 -8.25 -25.88
C GLU A 64 9.95 -9.62 -26.05
N ASN A 65 9.73 -10.54 -25.10
CA ASN A 65 10.33 -11.87 -25.03
C ASN A 65 9.30 -12.98 -25.27
N VAL A 66 8.49 -12.87 -26.32
CA VAL A 66 7.37 -13.79 -26.61
C VAL A 66 7.79 -15.27 -26.66
N ARG A 67 9.04 -15.56 -27.04
CA ARG A 67 9.57 -16.94 -27.08
C ARG A 67 9.67 -17.58 -25.71
N GLU A 68 9.79 -16.76 -24.68
CA GLU A 68 9.91 -17.18 -23.30
C GLU A 68 8.57 -17.42 -22.63
N MET A 69 7.45 -17.02 -23.25
CA MET A 69 6.12 -17.22 -22.70
C MET A 69 5.77 -18.73 -22.58
N PRO A 70 4.97 -19.14 -21.58
CA PRO A 70 4.46 -20.50 -21.50
C PRO A 70 3.67 -20.86 -22.76
N LYS A 71 4.02 -21.99 -23.40
CA LYS A 71 3.53 -22.34 -24.73
C LYS A 71 2.34 -23.29 -24.66
N ASN A 72 2.42 -24.29 -23.78
CA ASN A 72 1.39 -25.30 -23.62
C ASN A 72 0.44 -24.91 -22.50
N ILE A 73 -0.80 -25.36 -22.61
CA ILE A 73 -1.79 -25.17 -21.56
C ILE A 73 -1.31 -25.92 -20.30
N GLY A 74 -1.28 -25.22 -19.17
CA GLY A 74 -0.75 -25.72 -17.90
C GLY A 74 0.73 -25.41 -17.65
N ASP A 75 1.47 -24.90 -18.64
CA ASP A 75 2.85 -24.44 -18.40
C ASP A 75 2.83 -23.20 -17.50
N LYS A 76 3.54 -23.29 -16.35
CA LYS A 76 3.85 -22.17 -15.44
C LYS A 76 5.29 -21.74 -15.70
N LYS A 77 5.51 -20.45 -15.90
CA LYS A 77 6.87 -19.89 -15.95
C LYS A 77 7.00 -18.66 -15.07
N CYS A 78 7.98 -18.71 -14.19
CA CYS A 78 8.24 -17.70 -13.17
C CYS A 78 9.49 -16.90 -13.54
N LEU A 79 9.45 -15.60 -13.22
CA LEU A 79 10.58 -14.70 -13.35
C LEU A 79 10.76 -13.96 -12.04
N LYS A 80 12.02 -13.79 -11.61
CA LYS A 80 12.29 -13.06 -10.36
C LYS A 80 11.96 -11.59 -10.54
N ILE A 81 11.45 -10.98 -9.46
CA ILE A 81 11.21 -9.53 -9.42
C ILE A 81 12.50 -8.76 -9.66
N SER A 82 13.63 -9.27 -9.14
CA SER A 82 14.96 -8.69 -9.35
C SER A 82 15.39 -8.67 -10.82
N ASP A 83 15.05 -9.70 -11.60
CA ASP A 83 15.35 -9.72 -13.04
C ASP A 83 14.51 -8.69 -13.79
N LEU A 84 13.22 -8.58 -13.49
CA LEU A 84 12.34 -7.56 -14.08
C LEU A 84 12.80 -6.13 -13.76
N GLN A 85 13.27 -5.92 -12.53
CA GLN A 85 13.85 -4.66 -12.06
C GLN A 85 15.14 -4.29 -12.81
N ASN A 86 16.07 -5.23 -12.91
CA ASN A 86 17.35 -5.02 -13.59
C ASN A 86 17.19 -4.76 -15.09
N ASN A 87 16.17 -5.37 -15.71
CA ASN A 87 15.84 -5.13 -17.11
C ASN A 87 14.92 -3.91 -17.33
N GLY A 88 14.56 -3.17 -16.28
CA GLY A 88 13.81 -1.91 -16.36
C GLY A 88 12.29 -2.05 -16.55
N TYR A 89 11.74 -3.27 -16.43
CA TYR A 89 10.29 -3.50 -16.50
C TYR A 89 9.57 -3.20 -15.17
N LEU A 90 10.31 -3.09 -14.07
CA LEU A 90 9.78 -2.73 -12.75
C LEU A 90 10.66 -1.67 -12.06
N PRO A 91 10.07 -0.79 -11.24
CA PRO A 91 10.84 0.15 -10.41
C PRO A 91 11.62 -0.59 -9.31
N LEU A 92 12.82 -0.09 -8.99
CA LEU A 92 13.74 -0.66 -8.00
C LEU A 92 13.21 -0.53 -6.56
N ASP A 93 12.42 0.50 -6.30
CA ASP A 93 11.89 0.87 -4.98
C ASP A 93 10.47 0.31 -4.70
N ILE A 94 10.02 -0.67 -5.47
CA ILE A 94 8.72 -1.30 -5.24
C ILE A 94 8.69 -2.04 -3.89
N LYS A 95 7.72 -1.68 -3.05
CA LYS A 95 7.54 -2.22 -1.70
C LYS A 95 6.43 -3.26 -1.67
N ASN A 96 6.61 -4.28 -0.85
CA ASN A 96 5.57 -5.21 -0.49
C ASN A 96 4.55 -4.51 0.44
N PRO A 97 3.26 -4.50 0.08
CA PRO A 97 2.21 -3.82 0.84
C PRO A 97 1.95 -4.45 2.21
N SER A 98 2.21 -5.76 2.33
CA SER A 98 1.95 -6.57 3.52
C SER A 98 3.03 -6.36 4.58
N THR A 99 4.30 -6.26 4.17
CA THR A 99 5.44 -6.09 5.09
C THR A 99 5.90 -4.62 5.21
N GLY A 100 5.69 -3.81 4.17
CA GLY A 100 6.21 -2.44 4.07
C GLY A 100 7.68 -2.35 3.64
N ASP A 101 8.34 -3.49 3.46
CA ASP A 101 9.72 -3.63 2.98
C ASP A 101 9.77 -3.80 1.47
N ASN A 102 10.96 -3.69 0.86
CA ASN A 102 11.13 -4.03 -0.55
C ASN A 102 10.86 -5.52 -0.78
N TYR A 103 10.40 -5.87 -2.00
CA TYR A 103 10.25 -7.28 -2.36
C TYR A 103 11.59 -8.02 -2.24
N SER A 104 11.53 -9.25 -1.72
CA SER A 104 12.72 -10.11 -1.62
C SER A 104 13.28 -10.40 -3.01
N SER A 105 14.61 -10.50 -3.13
CA SER A 105 15.26 -10.80 -4.41
C SER A 105 14.89 -12.19 -4.97
N VAL A 106 14.35 -13.06 -4.12
CA VAL A 106 13.83 -14.40 -4.47
C VAL A 106 12.35 -14.42 -4.80
N ALA A 107 11.62 -13.31 -4.62
CA ALA A 107 10.21 -13.25 -4.99
C ALA A 107 10.07 -13.35 -6.52
N GLU A 108 9.09 -14.13 -6.95
CA GLU A 108 8.86 -14.42 -8.37
C GLU A 108 7.45 -14.03 -8.79
N VAL A 109 7.29 -13.64 -10.05
CA VAL A 109 6.00 -13.45 -10.67
C VAL A 109 5.87 -14.51 -11.75
N CYS A 110 4.79 -15.26 -11.71
CA CYS A 110 4.56 -16.41 -12.58
C CYS A 110 3.42 -16.14 -13.54
N ALA A 111 3.58 -16.59 -14.78
CA ALA A 111 2.51 -16.66 -15.76
C ALA A 111 2.20 -18.12 -16.06
N THR A 112 0.92 -18.48 -16.03
CA THR A 112 0.41 -19.81 -16.35
C THR A 112 -0.55 -19.72 -17.53
N LYS A 113 -0.32 -20.52 -18.58
CA LYS A 113 -1.24 -20.55 -19.72
C LYS A 113 -2.46 -21.42 -19.39
N THR A 114 -3.65 -20.84 -19.37
CA THR A 114 -4.88 -21.56 -19.04
C THR A 114 -5.69 -21.99 -20.27
N ARG A 115 -5.59 -21.24 -21.39
CA ARG A 115 -6.20 -21.57 -22.71
C ARG A 115 -5.33 -21.02 -23.84
N ASP A 116 -5.68 -21.30 -25.12
CA ASP A 116 -4.92 -20.86 -26.30
C ASP A 116 -4.46 -19.40 -26.27
N ASN A 117 -5.31 -18.49 -25.75
CA ASN A 117 -5.02 -17.05 -25.62
C ASN A 117 -5.22 -16.48 -24.21
N ASN A 118 -5.41 -17.31 -23.17
CA ASN A 118 -5.65 -16.82 -21.81
C ASN A 118 -4.49 -17.19 -20.87
N PHE A 119 -4.03 -16.20 -20.10
CA PHE A 119 -2.93 -16.33 -19.15
C PHE A 119 -3.41 -15.90 -17.78
N GLU A 120 -3.12 -16.71 -16.78
CA GLU A 120 -3.30 -16.37 -15.38
C GLU A 120 -1.93 -15.94 -14.83
N TYR A 121 -1.93 -14.88 -14.03
CA TYR A 121 -0.71 -14.32 -13.45
C TYR A 121 -0.83 -14.39 -11.93
N GLU A 122 0.23 -14.85 -11.29
CA GLU A 122 0.29 -15.04 -9.85
C GLU A 122 1.63 -14.52 -9.34
N VAL A 123 1.61 -13.75 -8.25
CA VAL A 123 2.82 -13.34 -7.56
C VAL A 123 3.13 -14.39 -6.50
N ASP A 124 4.24 -15.10 -6.68
CA ASP A 124 4.70 -16.12 -5.75
C ASP A 124 5.80 -15.54 -4.86
N LEU A 125 5.40 -15.20 -3.64
CA LEU A 125 6.31 -14.74 -2.60
C LEU A 125 6.82 -15.97 -1.86
N HIS A 126 7.83 -16.65 -2.43
CA HIS A 126 8.61 -17.62 -1.65
C HIS A 126 9.31 -16.86 -0.52
N GLU A 127 8.72 -16.91 0.67
CA GLU A 127 9.27 -16.36 1.93
C GLU A 127 10.45 -17.18 2.45
#